data_AF-X6EJY7-F1
#
_entry.id   AF-X6EJY7-F1
#
_cell.length_a   1.000
_cell.length_b   1.000
_cell.length_c   1.000
_cell.angle_alpha   90.00
_cell.angle_beta   90.00
_cell.angle_gamma   90.00
#
_symmetry.space_group_name_H-M   'P 1'
#
loop_
_entity.id
_entity.type
_entity.pdbx_description
1 polymer ?
#
loop_
_entity_poly.entity_id
_entity_poly.type
_entity_poly.pdbx_seq_one_letter_code
_entity_poly.pdbx_strand_id
1 'polypeptide(L)' 'DLVAAKRFLRKALTRHGRPERIVIDGSQTNYEAILSCDAERRLRQRSRRPLKPIRIRNSRYLNNRIEQDHRRIKRRIR' A
#
# COMPACT_ATOMS: atom_id res chain seq x y z
N ASP A 1 11.78 -5.62 5.68
CA ASP A 1 11.18 -6.95 5.45
C ASP A 1 10.15 -6.87 4.31
N LEU A 2 10.54 -7.32 3.11
CA LEU A 2 9.70 -7.28 1.91
C LEU A 2 8.54 -8.29 1.98
N VAL A 3 8.75 -9.43 2.64
CA VAL A 3 7.74 -10.50 2.73
C VAL A 3 6.59 -10.05 3.61
N ALA A 4 6.89 -9.44 4.75
CA ALA A 4 5.87 -8.86 5.63
C ALA A 4 5.09 -7.75 4.93
N ALA A 5 5.77 -6.83 4.23
CA ALA A 5 5.12 -5.74 3.49
C ALA A 5 4.17 -6.27 2.40
N LYS A 6 4.59 -7.26 1.60
CA LYS A 6 3.73 -7.91 0.60
C LYS A 6 2.51 -8.57 1.25
N ARG A 7 2.70 -9.30 2.35
CA ARG A 7 1.60 -9.94 3.09
C ARG A 7 0.60 -8.91 3.60
N PHE A 8 1.08 -7.82 4.20
CA PHE A 8 0.24 -6.72 4.68
C PHE A 8 -0.59 -6.11 3.55
N LEU A 9 0.06 -5.74 2.44
CA LEU A 9 -0.61 -5.10 1.30
C LEU A 9 -1.64 -6.02 0.64
N ARG A 10 -1.34 -7.31 0.46
CA ARG A 10 -2.34 -8.27 -0.05
C ARG A 10 -3.58 -8.30 0.83
N LYS A 11 -3.41 -8.37 2.15
CA LYS A 11 -4.53 -8.37 3.10
C LYS A 11 -5.33 -7.06 3.04
N ALA A 12 -4.65 -5.92 2.99
CA ALA A 12 -5.29 -4.60 2.90
C ALA A 12 -6.08 -4.43 1.59
N LEU A 13 -5.50 -4.83 0.45
CA LEU A 13 -6.13 -4.75 -0.86
C LEU A 13 -7.34 -5.69 -1.01
N THR A 14 -7.32 -6.85 -0.37
CA THR A 14 -8.48 -7.74 -0.30
C THR A 14 -9.59 -7.16 0.58
N ARG A 15 -9.24 -6.57 1.72
CA ARG A 15 -10.22 -6.02 2.67
C ARG A 15 -10.85 -4.71 2.22
N HIS A 16 -10.07 -3.82 1.61
CA HIS A 16 -10.49 -2.45 1.30
C HIS A 16 -10.64 -2.17 -0.20
N GLY A 17 -10.38 -3.16 -1.06
CA GLY A 17 -10.44 -2.99 -2.50
C GLY A 17 -9.16 -2.38 -3.09
N ARG A 18 -9.21 -1.98 -4.36
CA ARG A 18 -8.05 -1.40 -5.06
C ARG A 18 -8.12 0.13 -4.99
N PRO A 19 -7.15 0.80 -4.33
CA PRO A 19 -7.09 2.25 -4.38
C PRO A 19 -6.52 2.73 -5.71
N GLU A 20 -6.85 3.96 -6.10
CA GLU A 20 -6.20 4.62 -7.24
C GLU A 20 -4.81 5.15 -6.89
N ARG A 21 -4.61 5.54 -5.62
CA ARG A 21 -3.37 6.16 -5.13
C ARG A 21 -3.00 5.63 -3.75
N ILE A 22 -1.71 5.41 -3.54
CA ILE A 22 -1.15 5.04 -2.23
C ILE A 22 -0.09 6.06 -1.84
N VAL A 23 -0.16 6.52 -0.59
CA VAL A 23 0.86 7.38 0.00
C VAL A 23 1.80 6.52 0.82
N ILE A 24 3.10 6.69 0.60
CA ILE A 24 4.14 6.01 1.38
C ILE A 24 5.11 7.02 2.00
N ASP A 25 5.70 6.61 3.12
CA ASP A 25 6.70 7.34 3.91
C ASP A 25 8.08 7.46 3.25
N GLY A 26 8.25 6.91 2.04
CA GLY A 26 9.53 6.86 1.31
C GLY A 26 10.27 5.52 1.46
N SER A 27 9.69 4.54 2.14
CA SER A 27 10.27 3.20 2.25
C SER A 27 10.33 2.48 0.90
N GLN A 28 11.55 2.13 0.47
CA GLN A 28 11.81 1.33 -0.73
C GLN A 28 11.13 -0.05 -0.66
N THR A 29 11.13 -0.67 0.52
CA THR A 29 10.46 -1.97 0.73
C THR A 29 8.96 -1.89 0.48
N ASN A 30 8.30 -0.81 0.95
CA ASN A 30 6.88 -0.59 0.71
C ASN A 30 6.60 -0.34 -0.78
N TYR A 31 7.48 0.42 -1.44
CA TYR A 31 7.37 0.68 -2.88
C TYR A 31 7.39 -0.61 -3.70
N GLU A 32 8.39 -1.47 -3.49
CA GLU A 32 8.51 -2.76 -4.17
C GLU A 32 7.34 -3.71 -3.87
N ALA A 33 6.88 -3.72 -2.61
CA ALA A 33 5.74 -4.53 -2.22
C ALA A 33 4.45 -4.09 -2.93
N ILE A 34 4.21 -2.78 -3.08
CA ILE A 34 3.06 -2.25 -3.82
C ILE A 34 3.16 -2.64 -5.30
N LEU A 35 4.32 -2.48 -5.93
CA LEU A 35 4.51 -2.85 -7.34
C LEU A 35 4.25 -4.33 -7.59
N SER A 36 4.79 -5.21 -6.73
CA SER A 36 4.58 -6.66 -6.81
C SER A 36 3.10 -7.01 -6.64
N CYS A 37 2.43 -6.44 -5.63
CA CYS A 37 1.01 -6.72 -5.37
C CYS A 37 0.10 -6.18 -6.48
N ASP A 38 0.41 -5.01 -7.03
CA ASP A 38 -0.37 -4.44 -8.13
C ASP A 38 -0.19 -5.26 -9.41
N ALA A 39 1.04 -5.67 -9.75
CA ALA A 39 1.30 -6.56 -10.88
C ALA A 39 0.54 -7.89 -10.76
N GLU A 40 0.63 -8.57 -9.61
CA GLU A 40 -0.12 -9.81 -9.34
C GLU A 40 -1.63 -9.64 -9.56
N ARG A 41 -2.19 -8.53 -9.07
CA ARG A 41 -3.63 -8.28 -9.15
C ARG A 41 -4.08 -7.93 -10.57
N ARG A 42 -3.24 -7.23 -11.33
CA ARG A 42 -3.47 -6.95 -12.76
C ARG A 42 -3.45 -8.23 -13.60
N LEU A 43 -2.52 -9.14 -13.33
CA LEU A 43 -2.44 -10.44 -14.02
C LEU A 43 -3.66 -11.33 -13.72
N ARG A 44 -4.18 -11.29 -12.49
CA ARG A 44 -5.38 -12.07 -12.12
C ARG A 44 -6.68 -11.51 -12.71
N GLN A 45 -6.70 -10.24 -13.13
CA GLN A 45 -7.91 -9.66 -13.69
C GLN A 45 -8.09 -10.10 -15.14
N ARG A 46 -9.10 -10.95 -15.36
CA ARG A 46 -9.50 -11.44 -16.70
C ARG A 46 -10.34 -10.43 -17.50
N SER A 47 -10.48 -9.18 -17.02
CA SER A 47 -11.28 -8.17 -17.71
C SER A 47 -10.61 -7.73 -19.01
N ARG A 48 -11.41 -7.51 -20.07
CA ARG A 48 -10.95 -7.01 -21.38
C ARG A 48 -10.18 -5.68 -21.33
N ARG A 49 -10.31 -4.91 -20.23
CA ARG A 49 -9.56 -3.66 -20.03
C ARG A 49 -8.44 -3.86 -19.00
N PRO A 50 -7.20 -3.45 -19.32
CA PRO A 50 -6.11 -3.46 -18.36
C PRO A 50 -6.35 -2.41 -17.28
N LEU A 51 -6.09 -2.78 -16.03
CA LEU A 51 -6.11 -1.84 -14.91
C LEU A 51 -4.96 -0.83 -15.04
N LYS A 52 -5.31 0.45 -14.86
CA LYS A 52 -4.31 1.51 -14.70
C LYS A 52 -3.44 1.25 -13.47
N PRO A 53 -2.11 1.39 -13.54
CA PRO A 53 -1.22 1.23 -12.38
C PRO A 53 -1.64 2.09 -11.18
N ILE A 54 -1.42 1.59 -9.97
CA ILE A 54 -1.63 2.39 -8.75
C ILE A 54 -0.59 3.51 -8.72
N ARG A 55 -1.03 4.76 -8.49
CA ARG A 55 -0.10 5.89 -8.37
C ARG A 55 0.47 5.95 -6.96
N ILE A 56 1.79 5.86 -6.85
CA ILE A 56 2.49 5.99 -5.57
C ILE A 56 2.93 7.44 -5.40
N ARG A 57 2.67 8.02 -4.23
CA ARG A 57 3.13 9.38 -3.89
C ARG A 57 3.87 9.37 -2.56
N ASN A 58 4.92 10.16 -2.49
CA ASN A 58 5.56 10.58 -1.25
C ASN A 58 5.21 12.05 -1.01
N SER A 59 4.85 12.41 0.23
CA SER A 59 4.65 13.81 0.60
C SER A 59 4.91 13.96 2.08
N ARG A 60 5.83 14.84 2.44
CA ARG A 60 6.15 15.12 3.84
C ARG A 60 4.91 15.48 4.66
N TYR A 61 3.97 16.23 4.07
CA TYR A 61 2.73 16.60 4.73
C TYR A 61 1.81 15.38 4.96
N LEU A 62 1.63 14.52 3.95
CA LEU A 62 0.79 13.33 4.08
C LEU A 62 1.42 12.28 5.00
N ASN A 63 2.75 12.24 5.09
CA ASN A 63 3.47 11.37 6.02
C ASN A 63 3.15 11.72 7.48
N ASN A 64 2.90 13.00 7.81
CA ASN A 64 2.52 13.39 9.17
C ASN A 64 1.24 12.69 9.64
N ARG A 65 0.27 12.46 8.73
CA ARG A 65 -0.98 11.74 9.07
C ARG A 65 -0.73 10.27 9.35
N ILE A 66 0.16 9.64 8.58
CA ILE A 66 0.60 8.25 8.81
C ILE A 66 1.27 8.15 10.19
N GLU A 67 2.18 9.08 10.51
CA GLU A 67 2.86 9.12 11.81
C GLU A 67 1.92 9.41 12.99
N GLN A 68 0.87 10.20 12.78
CA GLN A 68 -0.17 10.40 13.79
C GLN A 68 -0.95 9.12 14.05
N ASP A 69 -1.31 8.38 13.01
CA ASP A 69 -2.03 7.11 13.13
C ASP A 69 -1.18 6.05 13.85
N HIS A 70 0.09 5.92 13.48
CA HIS A 70 1.06 5.08 14.17
C HIS A 70 1.15 5.40 15.67
N ARG A 71 1.24 6.69 16.03
CA ARG A 71 1.26 7.13 17.44
C ARG A 71 -0.03 6.75 18.17
N ARG A 72 -1.18 6.88 17.52
CA ARG A 72 -2.48 6.52 18.12
C ARG A 72 -2.57 5.02 18.40
N ILE A 73 -2.14 4.18 17.45
CA ILE A 73 -2.12 2.73 17.61
C ILE A 73 -1.15 2.33 18.73
N LYS A 74 0.09 2.85 18.71
CA LYS A 74 1.10 2.57 19.75
C LYS A 74 0.63 2.95 21.16
N ARG A 75 -0.10 4.06 21.31
CA ARG A 75 -0.68 4.46 22.60
C ARG A 75 -1.75 3.50 23.15
N ARG A 76 -2.44 2.74 22.30
CA ARG A 76 -3.46 1.77 22.73
C ARG A 76 -2.89 0.43 23.17
N ILE A 77 -1.70 0.10 22.67
CA ILE A 77 -1.02 -1.16 22.93
C ILE A 77 -0.02 -1.02 24.09
N ARG A 78 0.27 0.23 24.51
CA ARG A 78 1.11 0.54 25.66
C ARG A 78 0.36 0.33 26.97
#